data_AF-A0A7C5PJS4-F1
#
_entry.id   AF-A0A7C5PJS4-F1
#
_cell.length_a   1.000
_cell.length_b   1.000
_cell.length_c   1.000
_cell.angle_alpha   90.00
_cell.angle_beta   90.00
_cell.angle_gamma   90.00
#
_symmetry.space_group_name_H-M   'P 1'
#
loop_
_entity.id
_entity.type
_entity.pdbx_description
1 polymer ?
#
loop_
_entity_poly.entity_id
_entity_poly.type
_entity_poly.pdbx_seq_one_letter_code
_entity_poly.pdbx_strand_id
1 'polypeptide(L)'
;PLVKIYKKYHSKGFEMLGVSLDKPASEAEAFVKKKKLPWIQACDGKGWLGPLVKAFAVKEIPFSILIGPDGKVAGLDLYEKDLEARLEDILPEK
;
A
#
# COMPACT_ATOMS: atom_id res chain seq x y z
N PRO A 1 0.29 -1.89 13.01
CA PRO A 1 -0.18 -0.53 12.65
C PRO A 1 -1.09 -0.54 11.42
N LEU A 2 -0.57 -0.86 10.22
CA LEU A 2 -1.36 -0.83 8.97
C LEU A 2 -2.59 -1.75 8.97
N VAL A 3 -2.52 -2.94 9.58
CA VAL A 3 -3.69 -3.83 9.74
C VAL A 3 -4.84 -3.16 10.50
N LYS A 4 -4.54 -2.29 11.48
CA LYS A 4 -5.58 -1.57 12.23
C LYS A 4 -6.23 -0.50 11.36
N ILE A 5 -5.44 0.32 10.66
CA ILE A 5 -5.92 1.33 9.72
C ILE A 5 -6.79 0.65 8.65
N TYR A 6 -6.26 -0.40 8.02
CA TYR A 6 -7.00 -1.16 7.02
C TYR A 6 -8.37 -1.61 7.55
N LYS A 7 -8.43 -2.26 8.71
CA LYS A 7 -9.71 -2.69 9.29
C LYS A 7 -10.67 -1.53 9.59
N LYS A 8 -10.17 -0.36 10.00
CA LYS A 8 -10.99 0.83 10.32
C LYS A 8 -11.61 1.46 9.06
N TYR A 9 -10.85 1.54 7.97
CA TYR A 9 -11.28 2.26 6.76
C TYR A 9 -11.72 1.35 5.61
N HIS A 10 -11.48 0.04 5.67
CA HIS A 10 -11.80 -0.87 4.56
C HIS A 10 -13.29 -0.89 4.21
N SER A 11 -14.15 -0.96 5.22
CA SER A 11 -15.61 -0.86 5.03
C SER A 11 -16.08 0.52 4.55
N LYS A 12 -15.21 1.55 4.64
CA LYS A 12 -15.47 2.92 4.17
C LYS A 12 -14.99 3.16 2.73
N GLY A 13 -14.51 2.11 2.04
CA GLY A 13 -14.05 2.19 0.65
C GLY A 13 -12.53 2.34 0.50
N PHE A 14 -11.76 2.17 1.58
CA PHE A 14 -10.30 2.12 1.50
C PHE A 14 -9.81 0.71 1.14
N GLU A 15 -8.82 0.62 0.26
CA GLU A 15 -8.15 -0.63 -0.09
C GLU A 15 -6.63 -0.43 -0.08
N MET A 16 -5.88 -1.48 0.25
CA MET A 16 -4.43 -1.47 0.24
C MET A 16 -3.91 -2.50 -0.77
N LEU A 17 -2.96 -2.07 -1.62
CA LEU A 17 -2.19 -2.95 -2.47
C LEU A 17 -0.74 -2.99 -1.98
N GLY A 18 -0.31 -4.15 -1.48
CA GLY A 18 1.11 -4.40 -1.22
C GLY A 18 1.81 -4.77 -2.51
N VAL A 19 2.83 -4.01 -2.90
CA VAL A 19 3.69 -4.35 -4.04
C VAL A 19 5.06 -4.75 -3.49
N SER A 20 5.39 -6.03 -3.58
CA SER A 20 6.71 -6.53 -3.19
C SER A 20 7.70 -6.38 -4.35
N LEU A 21 8.94 -6.01 -4.00
CA LEU A 21 10.08 -5.98 -4.90
C LEU A 21 10.96 -7.24 -4.79
N ASP A 22 10.50 -8.26 -4.06
CA ASP A 22 11.26 -9.50 -3.83
C ASP A 22 11.57 -10.24 -5.14
N LYS A 23 12.70 -10.93 -5.15
CA LYS A 23 13.13 -11.83 -6.22
C LYS A 23 13.75 -13.08 -5.61
N PRO A 24 13.16 -14.28 -5.80
CA PRO A 24 11.97 -14.59 -6.59
C PRO A 24 10.63 -14.24 -5.91
N ALA A 25 9.55 -14.19 -6.69
CA ALA A 25 8.20 -13.90 -6.17
C ALA A 25 7.70 -14.88 -5.09
N SER A 26 8.28 -16.08 -5.01
CA SER A 26 7.98 -17.07 -3.97
C SER A 26 8.34 -16.59 -2.55
N GLU A 27 9.33 -15.68 -2.42
CA GLU A 27 9.68 -15.09 -1.13
C GLU A 27 8.55 -14.18 -0.62
N ALA A 28 7.99 -13.36 -1.51
CA ALA A 28 6.83 -12.53 -1.20
C ALA A 28 5.62 -13.38 -0.80
N GLU A 29 5.34 -14.45 -1.54
CA GLU A 29 4.23 -15.36 -1.23
C GLU A 29 4.39 -16.01 0.16
N ALA A 30 5.59 -16.49 0.49
CA ALA A 30 5.89 -17.06 1.80
C ALA A 30 5.71 -16.03 2.93
N PHE A 31 6.14 -14.79 2.70
CA PHE A 31 5.96 -13.70 3.67
C PHE A 31 4.48 -13.38 3.91
N VAL A 32 3.69 -13.27 2.84
CA VAL A 32 2.25 -12.99 2.92
C VAL A 32 1.52 -14.09 3.70
N LYS A 33 1.81 -15.36 3.40
CA LYS A 33 1.26 -16.51 4.14
C LYS A 33 1.61 -16.46 5.62
N LYS A 34 2.86 -16.13 5.95
CA LYS A 34 3.35 -16.03 7.34
C LYS A 34 2.71 -14.87 8.10
N LYS A 35 2.54 -13.71 7.46
CA LYS A 35 2.06 -12.48 8.09
C LYS A 35 0.53 -12.33 8.09
N LYS A 36 -0.19 -13.15 7.33
CA LYS A 36 -1.65 -13.12 7.19
C LYS A 36 -2.15 -11.71 6.87
N LEU A 37 -1.51 -11.05 5.91
CA LEU A 37 -1.89 -9.71 5.48
C LEU A 37 -3.26 -9.79 4.81
N PRO A 38 -4.26 -9.03 5.28
CA PRO A 38 -5.65 -9.17 4.81
C PRO A 38 -5.94 -8.44 3.50
N TRP A 39 -5.00 -7.64 3.01
CA TRP A 39 -5.15 -6.85 1.78
C TRP A 39 -4.38 -7.46 0.61
N ILE A 40 -4.66 -6.98 -0.60
CA ILE A 40 -4.14 -7.55 -1.85
C ILE A 40 -2.61 -7.39 -1.92
N GLN A 41 -1.94 -8.41 -2.44
CA GLN A 41 -0.49 -8.43 -2.61
C GLN A 41 -0.15 -8.74 -4.07
N ALA A 42 0.82 -8.02 -4.62
CA ALA A 42 1.36 -8.21 -5.95
C ALA A 42 2.88 -8.29 -5.91
N CYS A 43 3.46 -9.14 -6.73
CA CYS A 43 4.91 -9.21 -6.98
C CYS A 43 5.10 -9.68 -8.43
N ASP A 44 5.81 -8.89 -9.23
CA ASP A 44 6.07 -9.20 -10.63
C ASP A 44 7.46 -9.86 -10.84
N GLY A 45 8.22 -10.07 -9.76
CA GLY A 45 9.58 -10.62 -9.80
C GLY A 45 10.60 -9.73 -10.50
N LYS A 46 10.27 -8.47 -10.83
CA LYS A 46 11.17 -7.51 -11.50
C LYS A 46 11.89 -6.59 -10.52
N GLY A 47 11.48 -6.57 -9.25
CA GLY A 47 12.10 -5.80 -8.17
C GLY A 47 12.33 -4.33 -8.56
N TRP A 48 13.52 -3.80 -8.31
CA TRP A 48 13.88 -2.41 -8.66
C TRP A 48 13.77 -2.05 -10.15
N LEU A 49 13.65 -3.02 -11.06
CA LEU A 49 13.46 -2.78 -12.50
C LEU A 49 11.98 -2.81 -12.92
N GLY A 50 11.06 -3.02 -11.97
CA GLY A 50 9.63 -3.10 -12.21
C GLY A 50 9.04 -1.80 -12.76
N PRO A 51 7.93 -1.88 -13.54
CA PRO A 51 7.31 -0.72 -14.14
C PRO A 51 6.77 0.27 -13.09
N LEU A 52 6.26 -0.22 -11.95
CA LEU A 52 5.74 0.64 -10.88
C LEU A 52 6.84 1.43 -10.17
N VAL A 53 8.00 0.81 -9.94
CA VAL A 53 9.18 1.49 -9.35
C VAL A 53 9.59 2.69 -10.20
N LYS A 54 9.60 2.52 -11.53
CA LYS A 54 9.91 3.59 -12.48
C LYS A 54 8.80 4.64 -12.54
N ALA A 55 7.54 4.22 -12.66
CA ALA A 55 6.40 5.12 -12.81
C ALA A 55 6.24 6.07 -11.62
N PHE A 56 6.52 5.58 -10.41
CA PHE A 56 6.42 6.37 -9.18
C PHE A 56 7.77 6.84 -8.62
N ALA A 57 8.86 6.66 -9.38
CA ALA A 57 10.22 7.03 -8.99
C ALA A 57 10.62 6.56 -7.58
N VAL A 58 10.27 5.31 -7.23
CA VAL A 58 10.56 4.73 -5.92
C VAL A 58 12.07 4.53 -5.78
N LYS A 59 12.68 5.15 -4.76
CA LYS A 59 14.13 5.12 -4.51
C LYS A 59 14.53 4.26 -3.32
N GLU A 60 13.61 4.04 -2.38
CA GLU A 60 13.84 3.25 -1.18
C GLU A 60 12.55 2.54 -0.75
N ILE A 61 12.69 1.57 0.15
CA ILE A 61 11.58 0.87 0.80
C ILE A 61 11.80 0.87 2.33
N PRO A 62 10.73 0.92 3.15
CA PRO A 62 9.32 0.99 2.76
C PRO A 62 8.95 2.32 2.10
N PHE A 63 7.99 2.28 1.18
CA PHE A 63 7.43 3.46 0.52
C PHE A 63 5.94 3.26 0.31
N SER A 64 5.15 4.32 0.48
CA SER A 64 3.70 4.27 0.27
C SER A 64 3.21 5.43 -0.57
N ILE A 65 2.12 5.20 -1.28
CA ILE A 65 1.41 6.19 -2.09
C ILE A 65 -0.06 6.09 -1.71
N LEU A 66 -0.64 7.20 -1.28
CA LEU A 66 -2.08 7.31 -1.08
C LEU A 66 -2.70 7.88 -2.36
N ILE A 67 -3.62 7.15 -2.95
CA ILE A 67 -4.38 7.57 -4.13
C ILE A 67 -5.80 7.93 -3.67
N GLY A 68 -6.24 9.14 -4.02
CA GLY A 68 -7.58 9.63 -3.73
C GLY A 68 -8.64 9.02 -4.66
N PRO A 69 -9.94 9.20 -4.32
CA PRO A 69 -11.06 8.70 -5.12
C PRO A 69 -11.16 9.33 -6.52
N ASP A 70 -10.50 10.48 -6.74
CA ASP A 70 -10.37 11.11 -8.05
C ASP A 70 -9.22 10.52 -8.90
N GLY A 71 -8.54 9.50 -8.39
CA GLY A 71 -7.41 8.83 -9.05
C GLY A 71 -6.08 9.57 -8.94
N LYS A 72 -6.00 10.68 -8.18
CA LYS A 72 -4.76 11.45 -8.02
C LYS A 72 -4.01 11.07 -6.75
N VAL A 73 -2.72 11.37 -6.73
CA VAL A 73 -1.88 11.20 -5.53
C VAL A 73 -2.33 12.20 -4.46
N ALA A 74 -2.81 11.67 -3.33
CA ALA A 74 -3.23 12.44 -2.16
C ALA A 74 -2.13 12.52 -1.08
N GLY A 75 -1.12 11.66 -1.17
CA GLY A 75 0.05 11.71 -0.30
C GLY A 75 1.11 10.67 -0.67
N LEU A 76 2.34 10.94 -0.24
CA LEU A 76 3.49 10.07 -0.39
C LEU A 76 4.09 9.83 0.99
N ASP A 77 4.49 8.58 1.22
CA ASP A 77 5.19 8.12 2.42
C ASP A 77 4.60 8.62 3.74
N LEU A 78 3.28 8.48 3.86
CA LEU A 78 2.54 8.93 5.04
C LEU A 78 2.73 7.95 6.20
N TYR A 79 3.13 8.48 7.36
CA TYR A 79 3.15 7.72 8.61
C TYR A 79 1.72 7.52 9.16
N GLU A 80 1.57 6.66 10.17
CA GLU A 80 0.27 6.25 10.71
C GLU A 80 -0.68 7.43 11.01
N LYS A 81 -0.20 8.46 11.72
CA LYS A 81 -1.04 9.63 12.06
C LYS A 81 -1.42 10.46 10.84
N ASP A 82 -0.48 10.68 9.93
CA ASP A 82 -0.72 11.49 8.73
C ASP A 82 -1.63 10.75 7.74
N LEU A 83 -1.45 9.43 7.61
CA LEU A 83 -2.32 8.57 6.83
C LEU A 83 -3.74 8.56 7.39
N GLU A 84 -3.89 8.42 8.71
CA GLU A 84 -5.19 8.41 9.36
C GLU A 84 -5.93 9.75 9.17
N ALA A 85 -5.25 10.88 9.41
CA ALA A 85 -5.81 12.20 9.16
C ALA A 85 -6.23 12.38 7.69
N ARG A 86 -5.38 11.98 6.74
CA ARG A 86 -5.71 12.05 5.30
C ARG A 86 -6.90 11.17 4.93
N LEU A 87 -7.03 9.99 5.53
CA LEU A 87 -8.16 9.11 5.27
C LEU A 87 -9.47 9.68 5.86
N GLU A 88 -9.41 10.36 7.00
CA GLU A 88 -10.57 11.06 7.58
C GLU A 88 -11.05 12.21 6.70
N ASP A 89 -10.13 12.96 6.08
CA ASP A 89 -10.46 14.03 5.14
C ASP A 89 -11.12 13.49 3.85
N ILE A 90 -10.64 12.35 3.34
CA ILE A 90 -11.04 11.80 2.03
C ILE A 90 -12.29 10.92 2.14
N LEU A 91 -12.42 10.17 3.23
CA LEU A 91 -13.50 9.21 3.47
C LEU A 91 -14.33 9.67 4.68
N PRO A 92 -15.14 10.75 4.53
CA PRO A 92 -16.00 11.21 5.61
C PRO A 92 -16.93 10.08 6.08
N GLU A 93 -17.21 10.04 7.38
CA GLU A 93 -18.15 9.06 7.94
C GLU A 93 -19.52 9.22 7.28
N LYS A 94 -20.15 8.08 6.94
CA LYS A 94 -21.55 8.06 6.50
C LYS A 94 -22.47 8.41 7.66
#